data_AF-A0A246ALN6-F1
#
_entry.id   AF-A0A246ALN6-F1
#
_cell.length_a   1.000
_cell.length_b   1.000
_cell.length_c   1.000
_cell.angle_alpha   90.00
_cell.angle_beta   90.00
_cell.angle_gamma   90.00
#
_symmetry.space_group_name_H-M   'P 1'
#
loop_
_entity.id
_entity.type
_entity.pdbx_description
1 polymer ?
#
loop_
_entity_poly.entity_id
_entity_poly.type
_entity_poly.pdbx_seq_one_letter_code
_entity_poly.pdbx_strand_id
1 'polypeptide(L)'
;MQELKILKNLVMKKLSLIMGMLVLFFTTSCRDIVNTVLDVLPPFDVPFTSTIVVPFAAVSTTSYTRTPEIAMNIDLDAKIKQNNPNYSINNLKSVKLNTLSIDYVSSTLDTKLNVIKNARIYLKAPNQPEILIATAYNNTNPDRITFSVPDEELLNYFKTSQNSLIFEIQASTPTADQITMKLNTGFKVKVQL
;
A
#
# COMPACT_ATOMS: atom_id res chain seq x y z
N MET A 1 25.11 20.61 80.23
CA MET A 1 24.02 19.95 79.46
C MET A 1 23.44 20.90 78.39
N GLN A 2 24.28 21.65 77.67
CA GLN A 2 23.86 22.71 76.74
C GLN A 2 24.54 22.55 75.35
N GLU A 3 25.77 22.02 75.33
CA GLU A 3 26.53 21.65 74.13
C GLU A 3 25.85 20.58 73.24
N LEU A 4 25.15 19.61 73.84
CA LEU A 4 24.54 18.49 73.09
C LEU A 4 23.27 18.88 72.29
N LYS A 5 22.68 20.05 72.58
CA LYS A 5 21.42 20.50 71.96
C LYS A 5 21.65 21.27 70.66
N ILE A 6 22.82 21.91 70.52
CA ILE A 6 23.17 22.74 69.36
C ILE A 6 23.56 21.87 68.16
N LEU A 7 24.23 20.73 68.38
CA LEU A 7 24.65 19.83 67.32
C LEU A 7 23.47 19.13 66.60
N LYS A 8 22.39 18.79 67.33
CA LYS A 8 21.19 18.16 66.74
C LYS A 8 20.43 19.07 65.78
N ASN A 9 20.34 20.37 66.10
CA ASN A 9 19.59 21.33 65.27
C ASN A 9 20.36 21.73 64.00
N LEU A 10 21.70 21.64 63.99
CA LEU A 10 22.50 21.94 62.80
C LEU A 10 22.44 20.81 61.77
N VAL A 11 22.41 19.54 62.22
CA VAL A 11 22.34 18.36 61.33
C VAL A 11 20.94 18.21 60.71
N MET A 12 19.86 18.49 61.44
CA MET A 12 18.49 18.43 60.91
C MET A 12 18.18 19.51 59.85
N LYS A 13 18.76 20.71 59.98
CA LYS A 13 18.57 21.79 58.98
C LYS A 13 19.32 21.53 57.67
N LYS A 14 20.48 20.87 57.72
CA LYS A 14 21.24 20.52 56.51
C LYS A 14 20.63 19.34 55.74
N LEU A 15 19.96 18.41 56.42
CA LEU A 15 19.29 17.28 55.77
C LEU A 15 18.01 17.71 55.02
N SER A 16 17.29 18.71 55.54
CA SER A 16 16.09 19.26 54.88
C SER A 16 16.39 20.03 53.59
N LEU A 17 17.58 20.60 53.46
CA LEU A 17 17.96 21.40 52.30
C LEU A 17 18.38 20.53 51.10
N ILE A 18 19.00 19.38 51.37
CA ILE A 18 19.45 18.42 50.34
C ILE A 18 18.25 17.64 49.78
N MET A 19 17.23 17.35 50.60
CA MET A 19 16.00 16.69 50.15
C MET A 19 15.13 17.59 49.25
N GLY A 20 15.15 18.91 49.46
CA GLY A 20 14.40 19.86 48.63
C GLY A 20 14.98 20.05 47.22
N MET A 21 16.31 19.93 47.06
CA MET A 21 16.98 20.09 45.76
C MET A 21 16.83 18.87 44.85
N LEU A 22 16.51 17.68 45.40
CA LEU A 22 16.25 16.47 44.63
C LEU A 22 14.84 16.45 44.00
N VAL A 23 13.86 17.12 44.61
CA VAL A 23 12.45 17.13 44.13
C VAL A 23 12.28 18.03 42.90
N LEU A 24 13.17 19.00 42.70
CA LEU A 24 13.11 19.91 41.53
C LEU A 24 13.62 19.26 40.23
N PHE A 25 14.36 18.15 40.28
CA PHE A 25 14.80 17.42 39.08
C PHE A 25 13.75 16.44 38.51
N PHE A 26 12.71 16.12 39.28
CA PHE A 26 11.63 15.22 38.83
C PHE A 26 10.41 15.94 38.24
N THR A 27 10.36 17.28 38.30
CA THR A 27 9.23 18.06 37.74
C THR A 27 9.53 18.68 36.38
N THR A 28 10.78 18.62 35.91
CA THR A 28 11.16 19.09 34.56
C THR A 28 11.27 17.97 33.52
N SER A 29 11.09 16.70 33.92
CA SER A 29 11.23 15.52 33.05
C SER A 29 9.89 14.92 32.60
N CYS A 30 8.78 15.64 32.74
CA CYS A 30 7.49 15.27 32.13
C CYS A 30 7.06 16.25 31.03
N ARG A 31 8.02 16.80 30.28
CA ARG A 31 7.72 17.68 29.14
C ARG A 31 8.42 17.25 27.86
N ASP A 32 8.53 15.94 27.61
CA ASP A 32 9.09 15.41 26.35
C ASP A 32 8.37 14.16 25.81
N ILE A 33 7.13 13.88 26.22
CA ILE A 33 6.35 12.76 25.64
C ILE A 33 4.91 13.19 25.36
N VAL A 34 4.72 14.14 24.45
CA VAL A 34 3.39 14.37 23.85
C VAL A 34 3.44 14.62 22.33
N ASN A 35 4.60 14.44 21.68
CA ASN A 35 4.74 14.74 20.24
C ASN A 35 5.23 13.56 19.37
N THR A 36 5.29 12.33 19.88
CA THR A 36 5.78 11.17 19.09
C THR A 36 4.75 10.08 18.86
N VAL A 37 3.55 10.20 19.42
CA VAL A 37 2.44 9.26 19.21
C VAL A 37 1.16 10.05 18.91
N LEU A 38 1.22 11.01 17.98
CA LEU A 38 0.00 11.42 17.28
C LEU A 38 -0.41 10.23 16.40
N ASP A 39 -1.29 9.39 16.95
CA ASP A 39 -2.16 8.39 16.32
C ASP A 39 -1.93 8.10 14.83
N VAL A 40 -0.76 7.61 14.42
CA VAL A 40 -0.62 7.06 13.07
C VAL A 40 -1.29 5.70 13.11
N LEU A 41 -2.59 5.69 12.81
CA LEU A 41 -3.35 4.45 12.64
C LEU A 41 -2.57 3.52 11.69
N PRO A 42 -2.43 2.23 12.05
CA PRO A 42 -1.67 1.31 11.21
C PRO A 42 -2.33 1.22 9.83
N PRO A 43 -1.52 1.06 8.76
CA PRO A 43 -2.08 0.84 7.44
C PRO A 43 -2.97 -0.41 7.44
N PHE A 44 -4.06 -0.38 6.69
CA PHE A 44 -4.94 -1.55 6.52
C PHE A 44 -5.02 -1.96 5.05
N ASP A 45 -5.31 -3.23 4.81
CA ASP A 45 -5.43 -3.81 3.48
C ASP A 45 -6.89 -3.76 2.99
N VAL A 46 -7.10 -3.30 1.76
CA VAL A 46 -8.37 -3.28 1.05
C VAL A 46 -8.28 -4.25 -0.13
N PRO A 47 -8.90 -5.43 -0.05
CA PRO A 47 -8.89 -6.38 -1.15
C PRO A 47 -9.83 -5.91 -2.27
N PHE A 48 -9.41 -6.12 -3.51
CA PHE A 48 -10.25 -5.94 -4.69
C PHE A 48 -10.00 -7.05 -5.70
N THR A 49 -11.08 -7.48 -6.34
CA THR A 49 -11.07 -8.56 -7.32
C THR A 49 -11.98 -8.19 -8.47
N SER A 50 -11.54 -8.44 -9.69
CA SER A 50 -12.37 -8.26 -10.89
C SER A 50 -12.04 -9.30 -11.95
N THR A 51 -13.01 -9.60 -12.81
CA THR A 51 -12.79 -10.40 -14.00
C THR A 51 -12.65 -9.47 -15.18
N ILE A 52 -11.56 -9.63 -15.94
CA ILE A 52 -11.24 -8.82 -17.12
C ILE A 52 -11.07 -9.73 -18.33
N VAL A 53 -11.43 -9.21 -19.49
CA VAL A 53 -11.22 -9.87 -20.79
C VAL A 53 -10.14 -9.10 -21.51
N VAL A 54 -9.03 -9.76 -21.81
CA VAL A 54 -7.87 -9.13 -22.45
C VAL A 54 -7.72 -9.68 -23.86
N PRO A 55 -7.83 -8.84 -24.91
CA PRO A 55 -7.46 -9.25 -26.25
C PRO A 55 -5.94 -9.44 -26.28
N PHE A 56 -5.51 -10.68 -26.47
CA PHE A 56 -4.12 -11.07 -26.54
C PHE A 56 -3.73 -11.27 -28.00
N ALA A 57 -2.88 -10.40 -28.54
CA ALA A 57 -2.37 -10.52 -29.91
C ALA A 57 -0.86 -10.34 -29.90
N ALA A 58 -0.13 -11.32 -29.38
CA ALA A 58 1.32 -11.25 -29.31
C ALA A 58 1.92 -11.84 -30.59
N VAL A 59 2.33 -10.95 -31.49
CA VAL A 59 3.00 -11.31 -32.75
C VAL A 59 4.52 -11.51 -32.59
N SER A 60 5.07 -11.17 -31.43
CA SER A 60 6.50 -11.14 -31.16
C SER A 60 6.84 -11.77 -29.81
N THR A 61 7.94 -12.53 -29.79
CA THR A 61 8.53 -13.11 -28.57
C THR A 61 9.66 -12.26 -28.00
N THR A 62 10.07 -11.21 -28.70
CA THR A 62 11.22 -10.35 -28.33
C THR A 62 10.79 -8.93 -27.93
N SER A 63 9.64 -8.46 -28.37
CA SER A 63 9.09 -7.14 -28.06
C SER A 63 7.82 -7.22 -27.21
N TYR A 64 7.53 -6.12 -26.51
CA TYR A 64 6.27 -5.96 -25.79
C TYR A 64 5.17 -5.52 -26.75
N THR A 65 4.00 -6.13 -26.63
CA THR A 65 2.75 -5.71 -27.27
C THR A 65 1.88 -5.04 -26.22
N ARG A 66 1.34 -3.88 -26.55
CA ARG A 66 0.51 -3.09 -25.65
C ARG A 66 -0.97 -3.30 -25.95
N THR A 67 -1.76 -3.59 -24.93
CA THR A 67 -3.21 -3.75 -25.06
C THR A 67 -3.89 -2.38 -25.15
N PRO A 68 -5.12 -2.32 -25.69
CA PRO A 68 -6.03 -1.21 -25.41
C PRO A 68 -6.26 -1.05 -23.90
N GLU A 69 -6.78 0.12 -23.51
CA GLU A 69 -7.19 0.39 -22.14
C GLU A 69 -8.34 -0.53 -21.73
N ILE A 70 -8.20 -1.14 -20.55
CA ILE A 70 -9.24 -1.95 -19.93
C ILE A 70 -9.79 -1.15 -18.75
N ALA A 71 -11.02 -0.66 -18.89
CA ALA A 71 -11.68 0.08 -17.82
C ALA A 71 -11.88 -0.84 -16.60
N MET A 72 -11.36 -0.41 -15.46
CA MET A 72 -11.51 -1.13 -14.19
C MET A 72 -12.68 -0.60 -13.38
N ASN A 73 -13.00 0.69 -13.54
CA ASN A 73 -14.11 1.35 -12.88
C ASN A 73 -14.10 1.18 -11.35
N ILE A 74 -12.92 1.15 -10.72
CA ILE A 74 -12.77 0.87 -9.29
C ILE A 74 -13.24 2.08 -8.49
N ASP A 75 -14.33 1.91 -7.75
CA ASP A 75 -14.73 2.83 -6.68
C ASP A 75 -14.03 2.43 -5.37
N LEU A 76 -12.80 2.94 -5.19
CA LEU A 76 -12.01 2.65 -4.00
C LEU A 76 -12.63 3.27 -2.74
N ASP A 77 -13.33 4.40 -2.85
CA ASP A 77 -14.04 5.03 -1.73
C ASP A 77 -15.12 4.10 -1.17
N ALA A 78 -15.95 3.53 -2.06
CA ALA A 78 -16.95 2.54 -1.68
C ALA A 78 -16.29 1.29 -1.05
N LYS A 79 -15.15 0.84 -1.57
CA LYS A 79 -14.42 -0.32 -1.04
C LYS A 79 -13.76 -0.08 0.31
N ILE A 80 -13.28 1.14 0.56
CA ILE A 80 -12.78 1.55 1.87
C ILE A 80 -13.93 1.57 2.86
N LYS A 81 -15.06 2.23 2.53
CA LYS A 81 -16.23 2.31 3.41
C LYS A 81 -16.81 0.93 3.75
N GLN A 82 -16.76 -0.02 2.83
CA GLN A 82 -17.17 -1.41 3.06
C GLN A 82 -16.28 -2.13 4.08
N ASN A 83 -14.96 -1.90 4.03
CA ASN A 83 -14.01 -2.54 4.95
C ASN A 83 -13.85 -1.76 6.26
N ASN A 84 -14.00 -0.44 6.22
CA ASN A 84 -13.87 0.47 7.36
C ASN A 84 -14.76 1.72 7.16
N PRO A 85 -16.00 1.72 7.70
CA PRO A 85 -16.99 2.77 7.47
C PRO A 85 -16.58 4.18 7.93
N ASN A 86 -15.60 4.29 8.82
CA ASN A 86 -15.13 5.57 9.36
C ASN A 86 -14.19 6.31 8.40
N TYR A 87 -13.74 5.66 7.33
CA TYR A 87 -12.78 6.22 6.39
C TYR A 87 -13.37 6.37 4.98
N SER A 88 -12.82 7.33 4.26
CA SER A 88 -13.16 7.64 2.87
C SER A 88 -11.88 8.01 2.12
N ILE A 89 -11.93 8.03 0.80
CA ILE A 89 -10.80 8.43 -0.07
C ILE A 89 -10.25 9.82 0.28
N ASN A 90 -11.11 10.70 0.81
CA ASN A 90 -10.75 12.08 1.18
C ASN A 90 -9.93 12.17 2.47
N ASN A 91 -9.97 11.13 3.30
CA ASN A 91 -9.28 11.09 4.59
C ASN A 91 -8.03 10.18 4.53
N LEU A 92 -7.53 9.92 3.32
CA LEU A 92 -6.35 9.08 3.12
C LEU A 92 -5.11 9.93 2.92
N LYS A 93 -4.03 9.49 3.55
CA LYS A 93 -2.68 10.00 3.33
C LYS A 93 -1.99 9.30 2.16
N SER A 94 -2.29 8.01 1.95
CA SER A 94 -1.57 7.17 1.00
C SER A 94 -2.41 5.96 0.57
N VAL A 95 -2.34 5.62 -0.70
CA VAL A 95 -2.86 4.37 -1.27
C VAL A 95 -1.75 3.74 -2.08
N LYS A 96 -1.34 2.53 -1.71
CA LYS A 96 -0.30 1.78 -2.42
C LYS A 96 -0.80 0.40 -2.77
N LEU A 97 -0.31 -0.16 -3.87
CA LEU A 97 -0.57 -1.56 -4.18
C LEU A 97 0.38 -2.42 -3.31
N ASN A 98 -0.17 -3.43 -2.63
CA ASN A 98 0.56 -4.36 -1.77
C ASN A 98 0.79 -5.68 -2.50
N THR A 99 -0.27 -6.20 -3.12
CA THR A 99 -0.25 -7.48 -3.84
C THR A 99 -0.99 -7.36 -5.16
N LEU A 100 -0.50 -8.09 -6.16
CA LEU A 100 -1.17 -8.24 -7.45
C LEU A 100 -0.93 -9.64 -8.01
N SER A 101 -2.00 -10.32 -8.38
CA SER A 101 -1.93 -11.58 -9.10
C SER A 101 -3.07 -11.68 -10.11
N ILE A 102 -2.86 -12.51 -11.11
CA ILE A 102 -3.87 -12.85 -12.12
C ILE A 102 -4.05 -14.35 -12.13
N ASP A 103 -5.30 -14.80 -12.03
CA ASP A 103 -5.68 -16.20 -12.22
C ASP A 103 -6.34 -16.40 -13.59
N TYR A 104 -6.05 -17.52 -14.22
CA TYR A 104 -6.73 -17.96 -15.43
C TYR A 104 -8.20 -18.28 -15.13
N VAL A 105 -9.10 -17.84 -16.01
CA VAL A 105 -10.52 -18.20 -15.96
C VAL A 105 -10.89 -19.02 -17.19
N SER A 106 -10.67 -18.45 -18.38
CA SER A 106 -10.99 -19.10 -19.65
C SER A 106 -10.29 -18.39 -20.81
N SER A 107 -10.34 -18.97 -22.00
CA SER A 107 -9.89 -18.36 -23.25
C SER A 107 -10.67 -18.91 -24.43
N THR A 108 -10.63 -18.21 -25.58
CA THR A 108 -11.40 -18.63 -26.76
C THR A 108 -10.73 -19.81 -27.46
N LEU A 109 -9.41 -19.87 -27.47
CA LEU A 109 -8.61 -20.93 -28.13
C LEU A 109 -7.85 -21.81 -27.13
N ASP A 110 -8.31 -21.88 -25.87
CA ASP A 110 -7.68 -22.63 -24.77
C ASP A 110 -6.23 -22.20 -24.44
N THR A 111 -5.81 -20.99 -24.88
CA THR A 111 -4.52 -20.41 -24.50
C THR A 111 -4.47 -20.14 -22.99
N LYS A 112 -3.41 -20.61 -22.33
CA LYS A 112 -3.18 -20.41 -20.88
C LYS A 112 -2.19 -19.27 -20.61
N LEU A 113 -1.98 -18.92 -19.34
CA LEU A 113 -1.17 -17.76 -18.95
C LEU A 113 0.34 -17.93 -19.15
N ASN A 114 0.85 -19.15 -19.35
CA ASN A 114 2.26 -19.39 -19.67
C ASN A 114 2.66 -18.86 -21.07
N VAL A 115 1.69 -18.46 -21.90
CA VAL A 115 1.95 -17.71 -23.14
C VAL A 115 2.49 -16.30 -22.84
N ILE A 116 2.16 -15.74 -21.67
CA ILE A 116 2.63 -14.43 -21.20
C ILE A 116 3.96 -14.67 -20.51
N LYS A 117 5.08 -14.39 -21.20
CA LYS A 117 6.43 -14.57 -20.63
C LYS A 117 6.75 -13.44 -19.66
N ASN A 118 6.60 -12.19 -20.12
CA ASN A 118 6.80 -11.01 -19.31
C ASN A 118 5.58 -10.09 -19.44
N ALA A 119 5.23 -9.41 -18.36
CA ALA A 119 4.12 -8.47 -18.34
C ALA A 119 4.48 -7.23 -17.53
N ARG A 120 4.00 -6.08 -17.99
CA ARG A 120 4.00 -4.81 -17.25
C ARG A 120 2.57 -4.29 -17.24
N ILE A 121 2.14 -3.82 -16.09
CA ILE A 121 0.79 -3.28 -15.91
C ILE A 121 0.92 -1.83 -15.53
N TYR A 122 0.28 -0.99 -16.33
CA TYR A 122 0.18 0.45 -16.11
C TYR A 122 -1.22 0.80 -15.65
N LEU A 123 -1.31 1.73 -14.70
CA LEU A 123 -2.55 2.35 -14.27
C LEU A 123 -2.68 3.72 -14.93
N LYS A 124 -3.89 4.03 -15.40
CA LYS A 124 -4.23 5.32 -15.98
C LYS A 124 -5.50 5.87 -15.32
N ALA A 125 -5.52 7.18 -15.14
CA ALA A 125 -6.68 7.94 -14.67
C ALA A 125 -6.74 9.30 -15.38
N PRO A 126 -7.92 9.95 -15.47
CA PRO A 126 -8.07 11.29 -16.00
C PRO A 126 -7.08 12.27 -15.38
N ASN A 127 -6.40 13.04 -16.23
CA ASN A 127 -5.44 14.07 -15.84
C ASN A 127 -4.23 13.54 -15.03
N GLN A 128 -3.96 12.24 -15.08
CA GLN A 128 -2.74 11.63 -14.53
C GLN A 128 -1.91 11.03 -15.66
N PRO A 129 -0.57 11.09 -15.60
CA PRO A 129 0.28 10.30 -16.48
C PRO A 129 0.05 8.80 -16.22
N GLU A 130 0.48 7.94 -17.14
CA GLU A 130 0.45 6.50 -16.87
C GLU A 130 1.54 6.13 -15.87
N ILE A 131 1.22 5.27 -14.91
CA ILE A 131 2.17 4.81 -13.89
C ILE A 131 2.29 3.29 -13.93
N LEU A 132 3.53 2.80 -13.88
CA LEU A 132 3.81 1.37 -13.80
C LEU A 132 3.46 0.88 -12.39
N ILE A 133 2.49 -0.03 -12.28
CA ILE A 133 2.02 -0.55 -10.97
C ILE A 133 2.42 -2.00 -10.71
N ALA A 134 2.91 -2.71 -11.72
CA ALA A 134 3.33 -4.09 -11.55
C ALA A 134 4.13 -4.62 -12.73
N THR A 135 5.03 -5.56 -12.44
CA THR A 135 5.79 -6.32 -13.44
C THR A 135 5.84 -7.80 -13.10
N ALA A 136 5.75 -8.66 -14.10
CA ALA A 136 6.06 -10.08 -13.99
C ALA A 136 7.09 -10.45 -15.06
N TYR A 137 8.08 -11.28 -14.68
CA TYR A 137 9.14 -11.71 -15.59
C TYR A 137 9.27 -13.23 -15.59
N ASN A 138 9.53 -13.78 -16.78
CA ASN A 138 9.73 -15.21 -17.03
C ASN A 138 8.65 -16.10 -16.43
N ASN A 139 7.38 -15.70 -16.56
CA ASN A 139 6.27 -16.54 -16.14
C ASN A 139 6.23 -17.83 -16.99
N THR A 140 6.08 -18.95 -16.31
CA THR A 140 5.92 -20.29 -16.89
C THR A 140 4.66 -20.97 -16.40
N ASN A 141 3.93 -20.36 -15.46
CA ASN A 141 2.76 -20.95 -14.84
C ASN A 141 1.53 -20.73 -15.74
N PRO A 142 0.78 -21.79 -16.10
CA PRO A 142 -0.38 -21.70 -16.97
C PRO A 142 -1.61 -21.08 -16.29
N ASP A 143 -1.70 -21.16 -14.96
CA ASP A 143 -2.93 -20.84 -14.23
C ASP A 143 -2.83 -19.54 -13.43
N ARG A 144 -1.62 -19.07 -13.10
CA ARG A 144 -1.42 -17.87 -12.29
C ARG A 144 -0.17 -17.09 -12.68
N ILE A 145 -0.31 -15.76 -12.76
CA ILE A 145 0.82 -14.83 -12.80
C ILE A 145 0.87 -14.04 -11.49
N THR A 146 2.01 -14.10 -10.80
CA THR A 146 2.28 -13.25 -9.63
C THR A 146 3.17 -12.09 -10.05
N PHE A 147 2.80 -10.88 -9.64
CA PHE A 147 3.52 -9.67 -10.02
C PHE A 147 4.36 -9.13 -8.86
N SER A 148 5.51 -8.57 -9.21
CA SER A 148 6.26 -7.65 -8.36
C SER A 148 5.63 -6.28 -8.44
N VAL A 149 5.32 -5.70 -7.29
CA VAL A 149 4.65 -4.42 -7.15
C VAL A 149 5.65 -3.36 -6.63
N PRO A 150 5.93 -2.28 -7.37
CA PRO A 150 6.76 -1.18 -6.90
C PRO A 150 6.02 -0.35 -5.82
N ASP A 151 6.79 0.36 -5.00
CA ASP A 151 6.27 1.19 -3.88
C ASP A 151 5.72 2.56 -4.33
N GLU A 152 4.79 2.53 -5.29
CA GLU A 152 4.21 3.73 -5.92
C GLU A 152 3.03 4.30 -5.13
N GLU A 153 2.89 5.63 -5.12
CA GLU A 153 1.74 6.33 -4.54
C GLU A 153 0.61 6.47 -5.57
N LEU A 154 -0.54 5.86 -5.27
CA LEU A 154 -1.66 5.71 -6.20
C LEU A 154 -2.90 6.50 -5.79
N LEU A 155 -2.89 7.23 -4.67
CA LEU A 155 -4.08 7.95 -4.18
C LEU A 155 -4.73 8.83 -5.25
N ASN A 156 -3.94 9.59 -6.01
CA ASN A 156 -4.47 10.48 -7.05
C ASN A 156 -5.16 9.74 -8.21
N TYR A 157 -4.81 8.48 -8.46
CA TYR A 157 -5.45 7.66 -9.51
C TYR A 157 -6.80 7.10 -9.07
N PHE A 158 -7.03 6.98 -7.76
CA PHE A 158 -8.26 6.42 -7.18
C PHE A 158 -9.20 7.48 -6.57
N LYS A 159 -8.89 8.77 -6.72
CA LYS A 159 -9.83 9.87 -6.46
C LYS A 159 -11.01 9.92 -7.44
N THR A 160 -10.94 9.11 -8.50
CA THR A 160 -11.98 8.90 -9.49
C THR A 160 -12.22 7.41 -9.68
N SER A 161 -13.44 7.04 -10.06
CA SER A 161 -13.74 5.69 -10.49
C SER A 161 -13.31 5.42 -11.93
N GLN A 162 -13.02 6.45 -12.73
CA GLN A 162 -12.60 6.32 -14.12
C GLN A 162 -11.11 5.91 -14.25
N ASN A 163 -10.76 4.75 -13.73
CA ASN A 163 -9.43 4.18 -13.84
C ASN A 163 -9.41 3.02 -14.86
N SER A 164 -8.30 2.92 -15.59
CA SER A 164 -8.07 1.86 -16.59
C SER A 164 -6.69 1.22 -16.40
N LEU A 165 -6.58 -0.04 -16.80
CA LEU A 165 -5.31 -0.76 -16.88
C LEU A 165 -4.86 -0.87 -18.33
N ILE A 166 -3.54 -0.83 -18.51
CA ILE A 166 -2.90 -1.13 -19.78
C ILE A 166 -1.86 -2.20 -19.52
N PHE A 167 -1.92 -3.27 -20.30
CA PHE A 167 -0.98 -4.37 -20.23
C PHE A 167 0.03 -4.22 -21.36
N GLU A 168 1.32 -4.26 -21.02
CA GLU A 168 2.37 -4.53 -21.97
C GLU A 168 2.85 -5.95 -21.77
N ILE A 169 2.74 -6.77 -22.80
CA ILE A 169 3.01 -8.19 -22.71
C ILE A 169 4.04 -8.60 -23.74
N GLN A 170 5.05 -9.34 -23.30
CA GLN A 170 5.93 -10.10 -24.17
C GLN A 170 5.55 -11.57 -24.09
N ALA A 171 5.24 -12.19 -25.23
CA ALA A 171 4.85 -13.59 -25.26
C ALA A 171 6.04 -14.55 -25.27
N SER A 172 5.81 -15.78 -24.80
CA SER A 172 6.74 -16.90 -24.98
C SER A 172 6.64 -17.49 -26.39
N THR A 173 5.46 -17.45 -27.01
CA THR A 173 5.20 -17.90 -28.39
C THR A 173 4.22 -16.96 -29.11
N PRO A 174 4.34 -16.77 -30.44
CA PRO A 174 3.36 -16.00 -31.19
C PRO A 174 1.97 -16.60 -31.05
N THR A 175 1.00 -15.82 -30.53
CA THR A 175 -0.35 -16.30 -30.24
C THR A 175 -1.35 -15.15 -30.32
N ALA A 176 -2.55 -15.43 -30.82
CA ALA A 176 -3.68 -14.51 -30.83
C ALA A 176 -4.90 -15.20 -30.23
N ASP A 177 -5.41 -14.68 -29.10
CA ASP A 177 -6.56 -15.23 -28.38
C ASP A 177 -7.23 -14.10 -27.56
N GLN A 178 -8.41 -14.36 -27.02
CA GLN A 178 -9.04 -13.54 -26.01
C GLN A 178 -9.05 -14.33 -24.70
N ILE A 179 -8.27 -13.86 -23.71
CA ILE A 179 -8.11 -14.54 -22.43
C ILE A 179 -8.94 -13.79 -21.37
N THR A 180 -9.81 -14.53 -20.70
CA THR A 180 -10.53 -14.06 -19.51
C THR A 180 -9.71 -14.39 -18.28
N MET A 181 -9.47 -13.36 -17.47
CA MET A 181 -8.56 -13.40 -16.34
C MET A 181 -9.22 -12.81 -15.11
N LYS A 182 -8.90 -13.35 -13.94
CA LYS A 182 -9.33 -12.81 -12.65
C LYS A 182 -8.16 -12.05 -12.03
N LEU A 183 -8.30 -10.73 -11.94
CA LEU A 183 -7.34 -9.86 -11.27
C LEU A 183 -7.63 -9.87 -9.76
N ASN A 184 -6.61 -10.16 -8.96
CA ASN A 184 -6.65 -10.05 -7.50
C ASN A 184 -5.62 -9.01 -7.04
N THR A 185 -6.10 -7.95 -6.40
CA THR A 185 -5.30 -6.84 -5.89
C THR A 185 -5.50 -6.68 -4.40
N GLY A 186 -4.45 -6.35 -3.66
CA GLY A 186 -4.55 -5.83 -2.30
C GLY A 186 -4.00 -4.41 -2.24
N PHE A 187 -4.79 -3.45 -1.79
CA PHE A 187 -4.34 -2.07 -1.59
C PHE A 187 -3.99 -1.85 -0.13
N LYS A 188 -2.80 -1.32 0.14
CA LYS A 188 -2.42 -0.84 1.47
C LYS A 188 -2.77 0.63 1.59
N VAL A 189 -3.64 0.94 2.53
CA VAL A 189 -4.18 2.29 2.74
C VAL A 189 -3.66 2.86 4.05
N LYS A 190 -3.21 4.12 4.03
CA LYS A 190 -2.88 4.90 5.24
C LYS A 190 -3.81 6.09 5.34
N VAL A 191 -4.39 6.31 6.50
CA VAL A 191 -5.27 7.44 6.78
C VAL A 191 -4.48 8.68 7.18
N GLN A 192 -5.08 9.84 6.92
CA GLN A 192 -4.69 11.12 7.46
C GLN A 192 -5.65 11.45 8.61
N LEU A 193 -5.10 11.74 9.79
CA LEU A 193 -5.84 12.33 10.90
C LEU A 193 -5.96 13.84 10.75
#